data_AF-A0A660MU77-F1
#
_entry.id   AF-A0A660MU77-F1
#
_cell.length_a   1.000
_cell.length_b   1.000
_cell.length_c   1.000
_cell.angle_alpha   90.00
_cell.angle_beta   90.00
_cell.angle_gamma   90.00
#
_symmetry.space_group_name_H-M   'P 1'
#
loop_
_entity.id
_entity.type
_entity.pdbx_description
1 polymer ?
#
loop_
_entity_poly.entity_id
_entity_poly.type
_entity_poly.pdbx_seq_one_letter_code
_entity_poly.pdbx_strand_id
1 'polypeptide(L)'
;MRDKLITIFLEQNQKLNLSAIRDREGVRVKHLQDSLKLLETGLFTPGKFVIDVGTGGGFPLMPLAMSCPELKFLGIDSVRKKTLAVQA
;
A
#
# COMPACT_ATOMS: atom_id res chain seq x y z
N MET A 1 -12.99 -1.48 6.12
CA MET A 1 -11.74 -0.70 5.87
C MET A 1 -10.89 -1.32 4.76
N ARG A 2 -10.53 -2.61 4.87
CA ARG A 2 -9.70 -3.33 3.88
C ARG A 2 -10.32 -3.45 2.48
N ASP A 3 -11.62 -3.72 2.36
CA ASP A 3 -12.29 -3.79 1.05
C ASP A 3 -12.34 -2.45 0.31
N LYS A 4 -12.40 -1.34 1.06
CA LYS A 4 -12.37 0.01 0.50
C LYS A 4 -11.03 0.30 -0.18
N LEU A 5 -9.92 -0.13 0.44
CA LEU A 5 -8.59 -0.01 -0.15
C LEU A 5 -8.49 -0.79 -1.47
N ILE A 6 -9.02 -2.02 -1.52
CA ILE A 6 -9.04 -2.82 -2.75
C ILE A 6 -9.85 -2.12 -3.86
N THR A 7 -11.03 -1.62 -3.53
CA THR A 7 -11.88 -0.89 -4.50
C THR A 7 -11.17 0.34 -5.06
N ILE A 8 -10.64 1.21 -4.19
CA ILE A 8 -9.92 2.42 -4.60
C ILE A 8 -8.71 2.07 -5.45
N PHE A 9 -7.92 1.06 -5.04
CA PHE A 9 -6.77 0.63 -5.81
C PHE A 9 -7.15 0.18 -7.24
N LEU A 10 -8.22 -0.61 -7.39
CA LEU A 10 -8.66 -1.07 -8.71
C LEU A 10 -9.11 0.09 -9.60
N GLU A 11 -9.84 1.06 -9.05
CA GLU A 11 -10.26 2.27 -9.78
C GLU A 11 -9.05 3.11 -10.24
N GLN A 12 -8.04 3.28 -9.39
CA GLN A 12 -6.81 3.98 -9.75
C GLN A 12 -5.97 3.18 -10.75
N ASN A 13 -5.93 1.86 -10.60
CA ASN A 13 -5.16 0.99 -11.50
C ASN A 13 -5.71 1.02 -12.93
N GLN A 14 -7.04 1.16 -13.09
CA GLN A 14 -7.66 1.34 -14.41
C GLN A 14 -7.18 2.62 -15.12
N LYS A 15 -6.90 3.69 -14.36
CA LYS A 15 -6.47 4.99 -14.91
C LYS A 15 -4.96 5.09 -15.10
N LEU A 16 -4.18 4.45 -14.22
CA LEU A 16 -2.75 4.75 -14.04
C LEU A 16 -1.82 3.57 -14.35
N ASN A 17 -2.35 2.36 -14.54
CA ASN A 17 -1.58 1.13 -14.76
C ASN A 17 -0.52 0.90 -13.68
N LEU A 18 -0.97 0.88 -12.42
CA LEU A 18 -0.16 0.67 -11.22
C LEU A 18 0.34 -0.78 -11.09
N SER A 19 -0.46 -1.76 -11.52
CA SER A 19 -0.15 -3.19 -11.44
C SER A 19 -0.79 -3.99 -12.58
N ALA A 20 -0.18 -5.12 -12.94
CA ALA A 20 -0.76 -6.09 -13.87
C ALA A 20 -2.01 -6.80 -13.30
N ILE A 21 -2.21 -6.80 -11.98
CA ILE A 21 -3.35 -7.43 -11.32
C ILE A 21 -4.60 -6.55 -11.46
N ARG A 22 -5.69 -7.12 -11.98
CA ARG A 22 -6.91 -6.38 -12.34
C ARG A 22 -8.18 -6.85 -11.61
N ASP A 23 -8.09 -7.90 -10.80
CA ASP A 23 -9.22 -8.47 -10.08
C ASP A 23 -9.06 -8.33 -8.56
N ARG A 24 -10.20 -8.33 -7.86
CA ARG A 24 -10.25 -8.10 -6.40
C ARG A 24 -9.48 -9.15 -5.62
N GLU A 25 -9.60 -10.42 -6.00
CA GLU A 25 -8.98 -11.53 -5.28
C GLU A 25 -7.45 -11.51 -5.44
N GLY A 26 -6.97 -11.21 -6.64
CA GLY A 26 -5.56 -10.98 -6.90
C GLY A 26 -4.99 -9.85 -6.04
N VAL A 27 -5.69 -8.71 -5.94
CA VAL A 27 -5.26 -7.61 -5.07
C VAL A 27 -5.31 -8.02 -3.59
N ARG A 28 -6.35 -8.74 -3.18
CA ARG A 28 -6.51 -9.21 -1.79
C ARG A 28 -5.35 -10.09 -1.37
N VAL A 29 -4.93 -11.03 -2.21
CA VAL A 29 -3.88 -12.00 -1.87
C VAL A 29 -2.49 -11.40 -2.10
N LYS A 30 -2.22 -10.91 -3.31
CA LYS A 30 -0.86 -10.56 -3.74
C LYS A 30 -0.41 -9.17 -3.30
N HIS A 31 -1.34 -8.28 -2.94
CA HIS A 31 -0.99 -6.95 -2.43
C HIS A 31 -1.33 -6.83 -0.95
N LEU A 32 -2.60 -7.01 -0.58
CA LEU A 32 -3.03 -6.76 0.79
C LEU A 32 -2.49 -7.78 1.80
N GLN A 33 -2.74 -9.09 1.60
CA GLN A 33 -2.26 -10.12 2.53
C GLN A 33 -0.74 -10.20 2.56
N ASP A 34 -0.09 -10.11 1.39
CA ASP A 34 1.36 -10.11 1.29
C ASP A 34 2.00 -8.96 2.09
N SER A 35 1.43 -7.75 1.99
CA SER A 35 1.89 -6.59 2.78
C SER A 35 1.72 -6.79 4.28
N LEU A 36 0.61 -7.40 4.71
CA LEU A 36 0.32 -7.60 6.14
C LEU A 36 1.20 -8.66 6.79
N LYS A 37 1.73 -9.64 6.03
CA LYS A 37 2.70 -10.61 6.55
C LYS A 37 3.96 -9.94 7.10
N LEU A 38 4.31 -8.75 6.64
CA LEU A 38 5.45 -7.99 7.17
C LEU A 38 5.28 -7.68 8.67
N LEU A 39 4.05 -7.62 9.19
CA LEU A 39 3.80 -7.43 10.63
C LEU A 39 4.37 -8.57 11.48
N GLU A 40 4.45 -9.79 10.93
CA GLU A 40 4.99 -10.98 11.62
C GLU A 40 6.50 -10.86 11.88
N THR A 41 7.20 -9.93 11.20
CA THR A 41 8.63 -9.68 11.42
C THR A 41 8.94 -9.00 12.75
N GLY A 42 7.94 -8.40 13.41
CA GLY A 42 8.15 -7.61 14.63
C GLY A 42 8.92 -6.30 14.43
N LEU A 43 9.16 -5.88 13.18
CA LEU A 43 9.93 -4.67 12.87
C LEU A 43 9.14 -3.36 13.08
N PHE A 44 7.80 -3.44 13.06
CA PHE A 44 6.87 -2.31 13.14
C PHE A 44 6.52 -2.00 14.61
N THR A 45 7.48 -1.42 15.33
CA THR A 45 7.33 -1.07 16.76
C THR A 45 7.20 0.44 16.96
N PRO A 46 6.46 0.92 17.98
CA PRO A 46 6.20 2.34 18.22
C PRO A 46 7.46 3.21 18.20
N GLY A 47 7.32 4.44 17.70
CA GLY A 47 8.42 5.42 17.60
C GLY A 47 9.31 5.28 16.36
N LYS A 48 9.08 4.26 15.52
CA LYS A 48 9.79 4.12 14.24
C LYS A 48 9.16 4.95 13.13
N PHE A 49 10.01 5.33 12.17
CA PHE A 49 9.63 5.96 10.92
C PHE A 49 9.92 4.98 9.77
N VAL A 50 8.90 4.66 8.98
CA VAL A 50 8.97 3.68 7.90
C VAL A 50 8.96 4.39 6.56
N ILE A 51 9.90 4.03 5.68
CA ILE A 51 9.96 4.56 4.32
C ILE A 51 9.72 3.40 3.34
N ASP A 52 8.74 3.57 2.46
CA ASP A 52 8.46 2.66 1.35
C ASP A 52 9.00 3.26 0.04
N VAL A 53 10.03 2.63 -0.51
CA VAL A 53 10.75 3.11 -1.70
C VAL A 53 10.22 2.40 -2.94
N GLY A 54 9.63 3.17 -3.85
CA GLY A 54 8.90 2.63 -5.00
C GLY A 54 7.45 2.28 -4.64
N THR A 55 6.82 3.08 -3.78
CA THR A 55 5.50 2.77 -3.19
C THR A 55 4.40 2.55 -4.23
N GLY A 56 4.55 3.10 -5.44
CA GLY A 56 3.68 2.81 -6.58
C GLY A 56 2.21 3.07 -6.28
N GLY A 57 1.43 1.99 -6.12
CA GLY A 57 0.01 2.05 -5.77
C GLY A 57 -0.29 1.99 -4.27
N GLY A 58 0.71 2.19 -3.42
CA GLY A 58 0.59 2.27 -1.97
C GLY A 58 0.74 0.94 -1.25
N PHE A 59 1.42 -0.04 -1.85
CA PHE A 59 1.69 -1.34 -1.21
C PHE A 59 3.21 -1.51 -1.09
N PRO A 60 3.73 -1.88 0.09
CA PRO A 60 3.01 -2.32 1.30
C PRO A 60 2.57 -1.20 2.25
N LEU A 61 2.86 0.06 1.94
CA LEU A 61 2.68 1.19 2.85
C LEU A 61 1.26 1.36 3.42
N MET A 62 0.22 1.36 2.58
CA MET A 62 -1.17 1.60 3.01
C MET A 62 -1.69 0.53 3.96
N PRO A 63 -1.57 -0.79 3.67
CA PRO A 63 -1.94 -1.82 4.64
C PRO A 63 -1.23 -1.70 5.99
N LEU A 64 0.05 -1.35 5.97
CA LEU A 64 0.86 -1.22 7.18
C LEU A 64 0.46 0.02 7.99
N ALA A 65 0.30 1.18 7.33
CA ALA A 65 -0.16 2.40 7.96
C ALA A 65 -1.55 2.26 8.61
N MET A 66 -2.44 1.48 7.99
CA MET A 66 -3.76 1.18 8.56
C MET A 66 -3.70 0.23 9.78
N SER A 67 -2.64 -0.58 9.88
CA SER A 67 -2.50 -1.60 10.93
C SER A 67 -1.63 -1.13 12.09
N CYS A 68 -0.72 -0.18 11.85
CA CYS A 68 0.18 0.42 12.83
C CYS A 68 0.01 1.95 12.83
N PRO A 69 -1.15 2.49 13.23
CA PRO A 69 -1.45 3.92 13.15
C PRO A 69 -0.54 4.80 14.01
N GLU A 70 0.17 4.22 14.97
CA GLU A 70 1.16 4.87 15.82
C GLU A 70 2.51 5.14 15.12
N LEU A 71 2.74 4.50 13.97
CA LEU A 71 3.96 4.69 13.18
C LEU A 71 3.76 5.75 12.12
N LYS A 72 4.86 6.42 11.79
CA LYS A 72 4.91 7.36 10.68
C LYS A 72 5.39 6.63 9.43
N PHE A 73 4.65 6.80 8.34
CA PHE A 73 4.97 6.20 7.05
C PHE A 73 5.22 7.29 6.01
N LEU A 74 6.20 7.07 5.14
CA LEU A 74 6.49 7.91 3.98
C LEU A 74 6.66 7.03 2.75
N GLY A 75 5.81 7.23 1.75
CA GLY A 75 5.92 6.58 0.46
C GLY A 75 6.63 7.48 -0.54
N ILE A 76 7.66 6.95 -1.20
CA ILE A 76 8.37 7.66 -2.28
C ILE A 76 8.27 6.86 -3.58
N ASP A 77 8.09 7.55 -4.70
CA ASP A 77 8.12 6.96 -6.04
C ASP A 77 8.72 7.98 -7.01
N SER A 78 9.48 7.49 -8.00
CA SER A 78 10.09 8.34 -9.04
C SER A 78 9.07 8.83 -10.07
N VAL A 79 7.91 8.16 -10.15
CA VAL A 79 6.87 8.44 -11.13
C VAL A 79 5.74 9.23 -10.47
N ARG A 80 5.66 10.54 -10.76
CA ARG A 80 4.68 11.48 -10.20
C ARG A 80 3.22 11.00 -10.25
N LYS A 81 2.81 10.38 -11.36
CA LYS A 81 1.42 9.89 -11.50
C LYS A 81 1.09 8.75 -10.53
N LYS A 82 2.09 7.96 -10.10
CA LYS A 82 1.88 6.88 -9.14
C LYS A 82 1.74 7.44 -7.72
N THR A 83 2.57 8.41 -7.35
CA THR A 83 2.44 9.12 -6.07
C THR A 83 1.07 9.80 -5.91
N LEU A 84 0.51 10.38 -6.98
CA LEU A 84 -0.85 10.94 -6.95
C LEU A 84 -1.96 9.91 -6.64
N ALA A 85 -1.74 8.62 -6.94
CA ALA A 85 -2.72 7.57 -6.64
C ALA A 85 -2.82 7.25 -5.14
N VAL A 86 -1.81 7.68 -4.37
CA VAL A 86 -1.56 7.26 -2.99
C VAL A 86 -1.50 8.46 -2.04
N GLN A 87 -1.60 9.68 -2.57
CA GLN A 87 -1.69 10.90 -1.78
C GLN A 87 -3.10 11.08 -1.22
N ALA A 88 -3.20 11.21 0.11
CA ALA A 88 -4.39 11.64 0.82
C ALA A 88 -4.30 13.13 1.14
#